data_AF-A0A9Y3RKW1-F1
#
_entry.id   AF-A0A9Y3RKW1-F1
#
_cell.length_a   1.000
_cell.length_b   1.000
_cell.length_c   1.000
_cell.angle_alpha   90.00
_cell.angle_beta   90.00
_cell.angle_gamma   90.00
#
_symmetry.space_group_name_H-M   'P 1'
#
loop_
_entity.id
_entity.type
_entity.pdbx_description
1 polymer ?
#
loop_
_entity_poly.entity_id
_entity_poly.type
_entity_poly.pdbx_seq_one_letter_code
_entity_poly.pdbx_strand_id
1 'polypeptide(L)'
;MTIWCNLCKCHVSTPCTSHHLPADHRSPVFRRFRSTKGASKARWDHIKNMRALLPITLEDQERLSYLHSMAVICTYIRKSVRGLPAGERSHCSLPHEVFLQALHGFILVSTAQGRLVYVSENVAEYLGVSMLDALQGDAV
;
A
#
# COMPACT_ATOMS: atom_id res chain seq x y z
N MET A 1 52.92 -12.11 10.92
CA MET A 1 52.21 -13.41 10.87
C MET A 1 51.00 -13.33 11.77
N THR A 2 49.80 -13.58 11.25
CA THR A 2 48.54 -13.50 12.03
C THR A 2 48.16 -14.88 12.55
N ILE A 3 47.87 -14.98 13.84
CA ILE A 3 47.58 -16.24 14.54
C ILE A 3 46.08 -16.32 14.80
N TRP A 4 45.46 -17.47 14.54
CA TRP A 4 44.05 -17.69 14.83
C TRP A 4 43.83 -17.91 16.33
N CYS A 5 43.01 -17.06 16.96
CA CYS A 5 42.67 -17.20 18.37
C CYS A 5 41.38 -18.02 18.54
N ASN A 6 41.49 -19.22 19.13
CA ASN A 6 40.34 -20.09 19.39
C ASN A 6 39.40 -19.57 20.50
N LEU A 7 39.88 -18.68 21.37
CA LEU A 7 39.05 -18.03 22.40
C LEU A 7 38.13 -16.96 21.79
N CYS A 8 38.67 -16.11 20.91
CA CYS A 8 37.96 -14.98 20.32
C CYS A 8 37.37 -15.27 18.93
N LYS A 9 37.69 -16.43 18.33
CA LYS A 9 37.35 -16.83 16.95
C LYS A 9 37.67 -15.76 15.90
N CYS A 10 38.87 -15.16 15.99
CA CYS A 10 39.37 -14.17 15.04
C CYS A 10 40.90 -14.26 14.87
N HIS A 11 41.43 -13.67 13.79
CA HIS A 11 42.87 -13.57 13.55
C HIS A 11 43.46 -12.36 14.29
N VAL A 12 44.50 -12.60 15.08
CA VAL A 12 45.17 -11.57 15.90
C VAL A 12 46.66 -11.53 15.56
N SER A 13 47.25 -10.34 15.63
CA SER A 13 48.67 -10.12 15.33
C SER A 13 49.60 -10.40 16.52
N THR A 14 49.06 -10.55 17.73
CA THR A 14 49.79 -10.86 18.98
C THR A 14 48.99 -11.81 19.89
N PRO A 15 49.63 -12.66 20.72
CA PRO A 15 48.92 -13.59 21.60
C PRO A 15 48.12 -12.86 22.68
N CYS A 16 46.85 -13.24 22.85
CA CYS A 16 45.97 -12.66 23.87
C CYS A 16 46.38 -13.19 25.27
N THR A 17 46.98 -12.34 26.11
CA THR A 17 47.20 -12.62 27.53
C THR A 17 45.94 -12.29 28.33
N SER A 18 44.99 -13.24 28.41
CA SER A 18 43.86 -13.13 29.33
C SER A 18 44.04 -14.10 30.50
N HIS A 19 44.39 -13.57 31.67
CA HIS A 19 44.22 -14.28 32.94
C HIS A 19 42.73 -14.49 33.18
N HIS A 20 42.32 -15.76 33.29
CA HIS A 20 40.97 -16.16 33.67
C HIS A 20 40.70 -15.77 35.13
N LEU A 21 39.70 -14.91 35.36
CA LEU A 21 38.94 -14.89 36.61
C LEU A 21 37.53 -15.44 36.29
N PRO A 22 37.04 -16.43 37.04
CA PRO A 22 35.68 -16.92 36.87
C PRO A 22 34.76 -15.99 37.68
N ALA A 23 34.10 -15.06 37.01
CA ALA A 23 33.05 -14.26 37.62
C ALA A 23 31.88 -14.10 36.65
N ASP A 24 30.73 -14.39 37.22
CA ASP A 24 29.39 -14.35 36.65
C ASP A 24 29.04 -13.02 35.93
N HIS A 25 28.01 -13.10 35.10
CA HIS A 25 27.27 -12.02 34.45
C HIS A 25 27.71 -11.45 33.09
N ARG A 26 26.74 -11.54 32.17
CA ARG A 26 26.46 -10.68 31.01
C ARG A 26 27.51 -10.71 29.91
N SER A 27 27.31 -11.65 28.99
CA SER A 27 27.83 -11.55 27.62
C SER A 27 27.59 -10.15 27.06
N PRO A 28 28.64 -9.37 26.71
CA PRO A 28 28.46 -8.29 25.78
C PRO A 28 28.32 -8.98 24.43
N VAL A 29 27.08 -9.17 24.01
CA VAL A 29 26.75 -9.53 22.64
C VAL A 29 27.22 -8.36 21.77
N PHE A 30 28.51 -8.33 21.42
CA PHE A 30 29.02 -7.60 20.27
C PHE A 30 28.49 -8.32 19.02
N ARG A 31 27.16 -8.28 18.84
CA ARG A 31 26.55 -8.34 17.52
C ARG A 31 27.15 -7.15 16.79
N ARG A 32 28.14 -7.42 15.94
CA ARG A 32 28.56 -6.48 14.89
C ARG A 32 27.27 -5.85 14.36
N PHE A 33 27.14 -4.53 14.50
CA PHE A 33 26.04 -3.79 13.89
C PHE A 33 26.13 -4.04 12.38
N ARG A 34 25.45 -5.10 11.91
CA ARG A 34 25.27 -5.40 10.49
C ARG A 34 24.66 -4.13 9.92
N SER A 35 25.29 -3.51 8.94
CA SER A 35 24.81 -2.26 8.34
C SER A 35 23.33 -2.40 7.97
N THR A 36 22.46 -1.82 8.78
CA THR A 36 21.00 -1.85 8.59
C THR A 36 20.56 -0.80 7.58
N LYS A 37 21.48 0.06 7.12
CA LYS A 37 21.21 1.19 6.22
C LYS A 37 20.61 0.73 4.90
N GLY A 38 21.17 -0.32 4.28
CA GLY A 38 20.64 -0.89 3.04
C GLY A 38 19.29 -1.59 3.22
N ALA A 39 19.13 -2.36 4.29
CA ALA A 39 17.89 -3.06 4.60
C ALA A 39 16.74 -2.09 4.95
N SER A 40 17.03 -0.99 5.64
CA SER A 40 16.04 0.07 5.86
C SER A 40 15.64 0.72 4.54
N LYS A 41 16.61 1.10 3.69
CA LYS A 41 16.31 1.70 2.38
C LYS A 41 15.45 0.80 1.51
N ALA A 42 15.76 -0.50 1.43
CA ALA A 42 14.94 -1.44 0.67
C ALA A 42 13.48 -1.50 1.17
N ARG A 43 13.27 -1.45 2.49
CA ARG A 43 11.92 -1.36 3.07
C ARG A 43 11.21 -0.06 2.70
N TRP A 44 11.92 1.07 2.71
CA TRP A 44 11.39 2.37 2.28
C TRP A 44 10.99 2.39 0.81
N ASP A 45 11.84 1.85 -0.07
CA ASP A 45 11.57 1.79 -1.50
C ASP A 45 10.34 0.91 -1.79
N HIS A 46 10.21 -0.21 -1.08
CA HIS A 46 9.03 -1.08 -1.19
C HIS A 46 7.73 -0.36 -0.79
N ILE A 47 7.78 0.45 0.28
CA ILE A 47 6.63 1.23 0.76
C ILE A 47 6.26 2.34 -0.22
N LYS A 48 7.26 2.99 -0.84
CA LYS A 48 7.03 3.98 -1.90
C LYS A 48 6.35 3.35 -3.11
N ASN A 49 6.79 2.15 -3.51
CA ASN A 49 6.18 1.42 -4.62
C ASN A 49 4.73 1.03 -4.30
N MET A 50 4.44 0.54 -3.08
CA MET A 50 3.06 0.22 -2.67
C MET A 50 2.14 1.44 -2.65
N ARG A 51 2.66 2.62 -2.32
CA ARG A 51 1.87 3.87 -2.33
C ARG A 51 1.34 4.21 -3.72
N ALA A 52 2.14 4.00 -4.76
CA ALA A 52 1.78 4.30 -6.15
C ALA A 52 0.61 3.44 -6.67
N LEU A 53 0.31 2.32 -6.01
CA LEU A 53 -0.78 1.41 -6.37
C LEU A 53 -2.12 1.75 -5.70
N LEU A 54 -2.15 2.74 -4.80
CA LEU A 54 -3.36 3.12 -4.09
C LEU A 54 -4.31 3.92 -5.01
N PRO A 55 -5.63 3.73 -4.89
CA PRO A 55 -6.64 4.50 -5.63
C PRO A 55 -6.82 5.90 -5.02
N ILE A 56 -5.75 6.70 -5.02
CA ILE A 56 -5.71 8.09 -4.55
C ILE A 56 -4.93 8.93 -5.57
N THR A 57 -5.27 10.22 -5.68
CA THR A 57 -4.65 11.14 -6.64
C THR A 57 -3.14 11.26 -6.39
N LEU A 58 -2.36 11.55 -7.44
CA LEU A 58 -0.91 11.69 -7.32
C LEU A 58 -0.51 12.83 -6.36
N GLU A 59 -1.26 13.93 -6.39
CA GLU A 59 -1.07 15.08 -5.49
C GLU A 59 -1.22 14.67 -4.01
N ASP A 60 -2.25 13.88 -3.70
CA ASP A 60 -2.45 13.39 -2.33
C ASP A 60 -1.36 12.39 -1.94
N GLN A 61 -0.91 11.53 -2.87
CA GLN A 61 0.17 10.56 -2.61
C GLN A 61 1.49 11.24 -2.19
N GLU A 62 1.84 12.37 -2.78
CA GLU A 62 3.07 13.10 -2.45
C GLU A 62 3.01 13.74 -1.06
N ARG A 63 1.82 14.18 -0.63
CA ARG A 63 1.59 14.80 0.68
C ARG A 63 1.58 13.78 1.83
N LEU A 64 1.43 12.48 1.55
CA LEU A 64 1.40 11.46 2.59
C LEU A 64 2.77 11.28 3.25
N SER A 65 2.81 11.53 4.56
CA SER A 65 3.93 11.10 5.40
C SER A 65 4.06 9.57 5.41
N TYR A 66 5.21 9.07 5.87
CA TYR A 66 5.45 7.64 5.96
C TYR A 66 4.38 6.88 6.74
N LEU A 67 4.02 7.41 7.93
CA LEU A 67 3.05 6.78 8.80
C LEU A 67 1.66 6.72 8.16
N HIS A 68 1.25 7.79 7.47
CA HIS A 68 0.00 7.81 6.73
C HIS A 68 0.01 6.83 5.56
N SER A 69 1.12 6.74 4.83
CA SER A 69 1.25 5.75 3.75
C SER A 69 1.06 4.34 4.28
N MET A 70 1.67 4.04 5.43
CA MET A 70 1.49 2.75 6.09
C MET A 70 0.04 2.52 6.53
N ALA A 71 -0.58 3.52 7.16
CA ALA A 71 -1.97 3.42 7.58
C ALA A 71 -2.92 3.17 6.39
N VAL A 72 -2.75 3.91 5.29
CA VAL A 72 -3.58 3.78 4.08
C VAL A 72 -3.33 2.45 3.38
N ILE A 73 -2.07 2.05 3.19
CA ILE A 73 -1.71 0.74 2.61
C ILE A 73 -2.30 -0.39 3.45
N CYS A 74 -2.09 -0.37 4.78
CA CYS A 74 -2.67 -1.37 5.68
C CYS A 74 -4.20 -1.36 5.65
N THR A 75 -4.85 -0.20 5.51
CA THR A 75 -6.30 -0.10 5.42
C THR A 75 -6.81 -0.65 4.10
N TYR A 76 -6.14 -0.35 2.99
CA TYR A 76 -6.46 -0.87 1.67
C TYR A 76 -6.32 -2.39 1.62
N ILE A 77 -5.21 -2.94 2.11
CA ILE A 77 -5.00 -4.40 2.23
C ILE A 77 -6.04 -5.02 3.16
N ARG A 78 -6.33 -4.41 4.31
CA ARG A 78 -7.37 -4.92 5.21
C ARG A 78 -8.75 -4.88 4.55
N LYS A 79 -9.06 -3.87 3.76
CA LYS A 79 -10.32 -3.75 3.01
C LYS A 79 -10.39 -4.80 1.90
N SER A 80 -9.30 -5.05 1.17
CA SER A 80 -9.28 -6.08 0.13
C SER A 80 -9.30 -7.51 0.68
N VAL A 81 -8.69 -7.75 1.85
CA VAL A 81 -8.66 -9.08 2.49
C VAL A 81 -9.87 -9.34 3.39
N ARG A 82 -10.42 -8.33 4.08
CA ARG A 82 -11.59 -8.46 4.97
C ARG A 82 -12.92 -8.03 4.36
N GLY A 83 -12.93 -7.48 3.16
CA GLY A 83 -14.16 -7.19 2.40
C GLY A 83 -14.90 -8.44 1.95
N LEU A 84 -14.66 -9.58 2.59
CA LEU A 84 -15.12 -10.89 2.19
C LEU A 84 -15.15 -11.85 3.40
N PRO A 85 -16.20 -11.81 4.24
CA PRO A 85 -16.62 -13.04 4.90
C PRO A 85 -16.92 -14.07 3.81
N ALA A 86 -16.61 -15.35 4.05
CA ALA A 86 -16.87 -16.46 3.14
C ALA A 86 -18.37 -16.68 2.76
N GLY A 87 -19.26 -15.73 3.08
CA GLY A 87 -20.67 -15.71 2.73
C GLY A 87 -21.17 -14.44 2.02
N GLU A 88 -20.34 -13.43 1.76
CA GLU A 88 -20.81 -12.22 1.05
C GLU A 88 -19.67 -11.55 0.26
N ARG A 89 -19.40 -12.12 -0.92
CA ARG A 89 -18.77 -11.38 -2.02
C ARG A 89 -19.79 -10.36 -2.51
N SER A 90 -19.89 -9.21 -1.87
CA SER A 90 -20.38 -8.02 -2.57
C SER A 90 -19.24 -7.05 -2.88
N HIS A 91 -18.06 -7.60 -3.16
CA HIS A 91 -17.45 -7.25 -4.44
C HIS A 91 -18.17 -8.07 -5.51
N CYS A 92 -19.35 -7.62 -5.92
CA CYS A 92 -19.62 -7.65 -7.35
C CYS A 92 -18.55 -6.76 -7.99
N SER A 93 -17.34 -7.29 -8.18
CA SER A 93 -16.57 -6.96 -9.35
C SER A 93 -17.26 -7.61 -10.55
N LEU A 94 -18.58 -7.45 -10.67
CA LEU A 94 -19.11 -7.28 -12.00
C LEU A 94 -18.35 -6.05 -12.48
N PRO A 95 -17.63 -6.14 -13.61
CA PRO A 95 -17.19 -4.94 -14.29
C PRO A 95 -18.38 -3.98 -14.29
N HIS A 96 -18.16 -2.72 -13.91
CA HIS A 96 -19.22 -1.71 -13.87
C HIS A 96 -20.12 -1.79 -15.13
N GLU A 97 -19.49 -2.08 -16.27
CA GLU A 97 -20.06 -2.51 -17.55
C GLU A 97 -21.16 -3.60 -17.44
N VAL A 98 -20.88 -4.75 -16.82
CA VAL A 98 -21.82 -5.88 -16.70
C VAL A 98 -22.97 -5.52 -15.76
N PHE A 99 -22.72 -4.69 -14.74
CA PHE A 99 -23.78 -4.20 -13.87
C PHE A 99 -24.71 -3.24 -14.62
N LEU A 100 -24.15 -2.31 -15.41
CA LEU A 100 -24.93 -1.40 -16.25
C LEU A 100 -25.71 -2.15 -17.34
N GLN A 101 -25.16 -3.22 -17.91
CA GLN A 101 -25.84 -4.08 -18.87
C GLN A 101 -26.99 -4.89 -18.25
N ALA A 102 -26.84 -5.33 -17.00
CA ALA A 102 -27.89 -6.04 -16.28
C ALA A 102 -28.97 -5.09 -15.73
N LEU A 103 -28.72 -3.77 -15.70
CA LEU A 103 -29.66 -2.77 -15.21
C LEU A 103 -30.70 -2.46 -16.30
N HIS A 104 -31.97 -2.67 -15.99
CA HIS A 104 -33.11 -2.27 -16.83
C HIS A 104 -33.41 -0.77 -16.69
N GLY A 105 -32.44 0.06 -17.05
CA GLY A 105 -32.49 1.52 -16.98
C GLY A 105 -31.09 2.11 -16.92
N PHE A 106 -31.01 3.40 -16.61
CA PHE A 106 -29.75 4.12 -16.45
C PHE A 106 -29.73 4.86 -15.11
N ILE A 107 -28.54 5.25 -14.67
CA ILE A 107 -28.32 5.97 -13.42
C ILE A 107 -28.09 7.44 -13.75
N LEU A 108 -28.79 8.30 -13.02
CA LEU A 108 -28.67 9.75 -13.13
C LEU A 108 -28.54 10.34 -11.73
N VAL A 109 -27.57 11.22 -11.55
CA VAL A 109 -27.33 11.90 -10.27
C VAL A 109 -27.36 13.40 -10.52
N SER A 110 -28.26 14.09 -9.82
CA SER A 110 -28.37 15.54 -9.85
C SER A 110 -28.12 16.15 -8.47
N THR A 111 -27.73 17.42 -8.43
CA THR A 111 -27.71 18.20 -7.19
C THR A 111 -29.14 18.56 -6.77
N ALA A 112 -29.30 19.03 -5.53
CA ALA A 112 -30.58 19.55 -5.04
C ALA A 112 -31.12 20.75 -5.85
N GLN A 113 -30.24 21.43 -6.60
CA GLN A 113 -30.61 22.53 -7.48
C GLN A 113 -31.05 22.07 -8.89
N GLY A 114 -31.12 20.75 -9.12
CA GLY A 114 -31.51 20.17 -10.40
C GLY A 114 -30.36 19.97 -11.39
N ARG A 115 -29.13 20.34 -11.05
CA ARG A 115 -27.99 20.21 -11.98
C ARG A 115 -27.50 18.77 -12.08
N LEU A 116 -27.31 18.27 -13.28
CA LEU A 116 -26.76 16.95 -13.55
C LEU A 116 -25.27 16.90 -13.22
N VAL A 117 -24.87 15.94 -12.40
CA VAL A 117 -23.47 15.71 -11.98
C VAL A 117 -22.92 14.44 -12.58
N TYR A 118 -23.78 13.45 -12.81
CA TYR A 118 -23.39 12.17 -13.39
C TYR A 118 -24.55 11.53 -14.13
N VAL A 119 -24.23 10.89 -15.26
CA VAL A 119 -25.12 10.04 -16.06
C VAL A 119 -24.33 8.80 -16.44
N SER A 120 -24.93 7.62 -16.32
CA SER A 120 -24.27 6.37 -16.70
C SER A 120 -24.12 6.22 -18.22
N GLU A 121 -23.11 5.46 -18.65
CA GLU A 121 -22.75 5.28 -20.06
C GLU A 121 -23.87 4.63 -20.88
N ASN A 122 -24.68 3.75 -20.28
CA ASN A 122 -25.78 3.05 -20.94
C ASN A 122 -27.00 3.94 -21.26
N VAL A 123 -26.98 5.24 -20.91
CA VAL A 123 -28.08 6.18 -21.20
C VAL A 123 -28.41 6.26 -22.70
N ALA A 124 -27.42 6.08 -23.56
CA ALA A 124 -27.59 6.11 -25.01
C ALA A 124 -28.52 4.99 -25.51
N GLU A 125 -28.56 3.85 -24.81
CA GLU A 125 -29.42 2.71 -25.16
C GLU A 125 -30.91 2.99 -24.87
N TYR A 126 -31.20 3.89 -23.92
CA TYR A 126 -32.56 4.20 -23.49
C TYR A 126 -33.10 5.51 -24.08
N LEU A 127 -32.25 6.53 -24.21
CA LEU A 127 -32.65 7.87 -24.62
C LEU A 127 -32.11 8.28 -26.00
N GLY A 128 -31.17 7.52 -26.58
CA GLY A 128 -30.55 7.86 -27.87
C GLY A 128 -29.61 9.06 -27.83
N VAL A 129 -29.27 9.57 -26.64
CA VAL A 129 -28.32 10.68 -26.44
C VAL A 129 -27.06 10.19 -25.76
N SER A 130 -25.90 10.74 -26.13
CA SER A 130 -24.64 10.35 -25.49
C SER A 130 -24.58 10.87 -24.05
N MET A 131 -23.84 10.16 -23.18
CA MET A 131 -23.57 10.62 -21.81
C MET A 131 -23.01 12.04 -21.78
N LEU A 132 -22.11 12.39 -22.71
CA LEU A 132 -21.52 13.72 -22.79
C LEU A 132 -22.56 14.78 -23.17
N ASP A 133 -23.43 14.49 -24.14
CA ASP A 133 -24.48 15.43 -24.56
C ASP A 133 -25.52 15.63 -23.47
N ALA A 134 -25.87 14.57 -22.74
CA ALA A 134 -26.77 14.63 -21.60
C ALA A 134 -26.22 15.48 -20.44
N LEU A 135 -24.91 15.40 -20.19
CA LEU A 135 -24.23 16.26 -19.20
C LEU A 135 -24.10 17.71 -19.69
N GLN A 136 -23.91 17.94 -20.98
CA GLN A 136 -23.78 19.29 -21.56
C GLN A 136 -25.12 20.01 -21.70
N GLY A 137 -26.23 19.28 -21.90
CA GLY A 137 -27.57 19.85 -22.02
C GLY A 137 -28.07 20.57 -20.76
N ASP A 138 -27.47 20.29 -19.60
CA ASP A 138 -27.74 20.98 -18.32
C ASP A 138 -26.86 22.23 -18.11
N ALA A 139 -25.90 22.47 -19.00
CA ALA A 139 -24.97 23.61 -18.91
C ALA A 139 -25.44 24.87 -19.67
N VAL A 140 -26.70 24.92 -20.12
CA VAL A 140 -27.30 26.05 -20.88
C VAL A 140 -28.35 26.77 -20.06
#